data_AF-A0A7Z0J5Q1-F1
#
_entry.id   AF-A0A7Z0J5Q1-F1
#
_cell.length_a   1.000
_cell.length_b   1.000
_cell.length_c   1.000
_cell.angle_alpha   90.00
_cell.angle_beta   90.00
_cell.angle_gamma   90.00
#
_symmetry.space_group_name_H-M   'P 1'
#
loop_
_entity.id
_entity.type
_entity.pdbx_description
1 polymer ?
#
loop_
_entity_poly.entity_id
_entity_poly.type
_entity_poly.pdbx_seq_one_letter_code
_entity_poly.pdbx_strand_id
1 'polypeptide(L)'
;MAAFPAIHGVLDAEQSRCAARLSLLTHRDTDAPFRGVYVHGSVGRGKTWLCDAFFDAWPGTAKRRVHFHDFFRRLHETIWLYRTHPIEEPVEFDTPSTPDPDPVGQAIADLYDGVELLYFDEFYVHDTADAVLLTQVLQAAIDSGITLVATSNYAPSDLLPSPDFHHMMEPAIALIEAHFDVVELGGDHDYRLTDGTSRAAGFAAGRWIAASPAGLLDEAGLVEPAESERTSLDSRGHRFNARRASGGELWFDFADLCEAHTSVNDYLAWSAESDVWVLDAVPKLATTTPSSSQRFAHLIDVLCDADVTLHIRSNHTVDEVLAPEPVSPHLAPREIPPPALGPLDLVRTASRLALLRPLR
;
A
#
# COMPACT_ATOMS: atom_id res chain seq x y z
N MET A 1 -2.49 -11.27 35.25
CA MET A 1 -1.55 -10.14 35.11
C MET A 1 -0.62 -10.44 33.93
N ALA A 2 -1.16 -10.52 32.72
CA ALA A 2 -0.36 -10.88 31.54
C ALA A 2 0.43 -9.64 31.11
N ALA A 3 1.68 -9.57 31.55
CA ALA A 3 2.65 -8.66 30.97
C ALA A 3 2.82 -9.05 29.50
N PHE A 4 2.97 -8.03 28.63
CA PHE A 4 3.43 -8.19 27.25
C PHE A 4 4.55 -9.25 27.22
N PRO A 5 4.46 -10.30 26.40
CA PRO A 5 5.40 -11.40 26.44
C PRO A 5 6.80 -10.85 26.28
N ALA A 6 7.75 -11.44 27.01
CA ALA A 6 9.16 -11.12 26.85
C ALA A 6 9.53 -11.40 25.39
N ILE A 7 9.59 -10.35 24.59
CA ILE A 7 10.12 -10.42 23.24
C ILE A 7 11.55 -10.95 23.38
N HIS A 8 11.81 -12.15 22.87
CA HIS A 8 13.13 -12.76 22.90
C HIS A 8 14.00 -12.11 21.82
N GLY A 9 14.63 -10.98 22.17
CA GLY A 9 15.54 -10.21 21.31
C GLY A 9 15.83 -8.84 21.93
N VAL A 10 16.98 -8.24 21.60
CA VAL A 10 17.26 -6.84 22.00
C VAL A 10 16.46 -5.95 21.06
N LEU A 11 15.32 -5.44 21.54
CA LEU A 11 14.57 -4.40 20.84
C LEU A 11 15.42 -3.13 20.73
N ASP A 12 15.37 -2.47 19.58
CA ASP A 12 15.90 -1.11 19.49
C ASP A 12 15.01 -0.09 20.26
N ALA A 13 15.42 1.18 20.26
CA ALA A 13 14.71 2.22 20.99
C ALA A 13 13.29 2.49 20.45
N GLU A 14 13.09 2.36 19.13
CA GLU A 14 11.82 2.64 18.45
C GLU A 14 10.84 1.49 18.65
N GLN A 15 11.32 0.24 18.51
CA GLN A 15 10.57 -0.97 18.83
C GLN A 15 10.18 -1.01 20.30
N SER A 16 11.09 -0.61 21.21
CA SER A 16 10.78 -0.51 22.64
C SER A 16 9.69 0.53 22.92
N ARG A 17 9.74 1.68 22.24
CA ARG A 17 8.68 2.71 22.32
C ARG A 17 7.36 2.18 21.78
N CYS A 18 7.37 1.47 20.65
CA CYS A 18 6.19 0.87 20.06
C CYS A 18 5.56 -0.20 20.97
N ALA A 19 6.38 -1.11 21.52
CA ALA A 19 5.94 -2.12 22.49
C ALA A 19 5.30 -1.47 23.73
N ALA A 20 5.91 -0.39 24.24
CA ALA A 20 5.34 0.36 25.36
C ALA A 20 3.96 0.95 25.01
N ARG A 21 3.78 1.51 23.81
CA ARG A 21 2.49 2.04 23.34
C ARG A 21 1.43 0.96 23.19
N LEU A 22 1.78 -0.16 22.56
CA LEU A 22 0.89 -1.33 22.45
C LEU A 22 0.48 -1.86 23.83
N SER A 23 1.40 -1.89 24.80
CA SER A 23 1.09 -2.37 26.15
C SER A 23 0.03 -1.51 26.87
N LEU A 24 -0.04 -0.21 26.58
CA LEU A 24 -1.05 0.69 27.16
C LEU A 24 -2.47 0.32 26.72
N LEU A 25 -2.64 -0.31 25.54
CA LEU A 25 -3.95 -0.74 25.06
C LEU A 25 -4.57 -1.85 25.92
N THR A 26 -3.75 -2.61 26.67
CA THR A 26 -4.23 -3.66 27.57
C THR A 26 -4.81 -3.11 28.88
N HIS A 27 -4.54 -1.83 29.20
CA HIS A 27 -4.99 -1.15 30.40
C HIS A 27 -5.96 -0.05 30.04
N ARG A 28 -7.16 -0.48 29.62
CA ARG A 28 -8.20 0.46 29.23
C ARG A 28 -8.91 1.02 30.46
N ASP A 29 -8.59 2.27 30.76
CA ASP A 29 -9.42 3.10 31.64
C ASP A 29 -10.67 3.53 30.85
N THR A 30 -11.86 3.20 31.34
CA THR A 30 -13.12 3.51 30.65
C THR A 30 -13.40 5.01 30.54
N ASP A 31 -12.75 5.82 31.38
CA ASP A 31 -12.88 7.28 31.37
C ASP A 31 -11.80 7.98 30.52
N ALA A 32 -10.82 7.22 29.99
CA ALA A 32 -9.79 7.78 29.12
C ALA A 32 -10.29 7.91 27.66
N PRO A 33 -9.82 8.93 26.91
CA PRO A 33 -10.14 9.04 25.50
C PRO A 33 -9.70 7.77 24.76
N PHE A 34 -10.50 7.36 23.77
CA PHE A 34 -10.20 6.22 22.92
C PHE A 34 -8.78 6.30 22.35
N ARG A 35 -8.05 5.18 22.38
CA ARG A 35 -6.68 5.07 21.87
C ARG A 35 -6.50 3.81 21.05
N GLY A 36 -6.06 3.96 19.81
CA GLY A 36 -5.46 2.91 18.98
C GLY A 36 -3.94 3.10 18.85
N VAL A 37 -3.27 2.20 18.15
CA VAL A 37 -1.85 2.34 17.78
C VAL A 37 -1.69 2.14 16.28
N TYR A 38 -1.07 3.11 15.62
CA TYR A 38 -0.77 3.06 14.19
C TYR A 38 0.73 2.96 14.01
N VAL A 39 1.21 1.81 13.55
CA VAL A 39 2.64 1.53 13.37
C VAL A 39 3.00 1.65 11.90
N HIS A 40 3.89 2.57 11.55
CA HIS A 40 4.36 2.72 10.17
C HIS A 40 5.87 2.68 10.05
N GLY A 41 6.35 2.53 8.81
CA GLY A 41 7.76 2.46 8.48
C GLY A 41 7.99 1.59 7.26
N SER A 42 9.21 1.57 6.74
CA SER A 42 9.55 0.77 5.55
C SER A 42 9.37 -0.75 5.78
N VAL A 43 9.45 -1.52 4.69
CA VAL A 43 9.41 -2.99 4.74
C VAL A 43 10.59 -3.52 5.57
N GLY A 44 10.43 -4.67 6.23
CA GLY A 44 11.53 -5.33 6.97
C GLY A 44 11.81 -4.79 8.39
N ARG A 45 11.06 -3.78 8.85
CA ARG A 45 11.27 -3.13 10.17
C ARG A 45 10.64 -3.84 11.37
N GLY A 46 10.01 -5.00 11.15
CA GLY A 46 9.40 -5.78 12.23
C GLY A 46 8.05 -5.24 12.74
N LYS A 47 7.37 -4.34 12.00
CA LYS A 47 6.04 -3.81 12.34
C LYS A 47 5.03 -4.94 12.63
N THR A 48 4.84 -5.83 11.66
CA THR A 48 3.91 -6.96 11.74
C THR A 48 4.31 -7.90 12.86
N TRP A 49 5.60 -8.21 13.00
CA TRP A 49 6.08 -9.08 14.08
C TRP A 49 5.77 -8.52 15.48
N LEU A 50 5.98 -7.22 15.70
CA LEU A 50 5.73 -6.59 16.99
C LEU A 50 4.24 -6.51 17.30
N CYS A 51 3.42 -6.15 16.31
CA CYS A 51 1.97 -6.12 16.44
C CYS A 51 1.38 -7.52 16.59
N ASP A 52 1.95 -8.54 15.96
CA ASP A 52 1.56 -9.95 16.13
C ASP A 52 1.85 -10.43 17.54
N ALA A 53 3.02 -10.11 18.09
CA ALA A 53 3.34 -10.44 19.49
C ALA A 53 2.36 -9.79 20.47
N PHE A 54 1.93 -8.55 20.21
CA PHE A 54 0.86 -7.90 20.97
C PHE A 54 -0.49 -8.58 20.77
N PHE A 55 -0.88 -8.85 19.53
CA PHE A 55 -2.15 -9.46 19.18
C PHE A 55 -2.29 -10.83 19.86
N ASP A 56 -1.25 -11.65 19.85
CA ASP A 56 -1.20 -12.94 20.54
C ASP A 56 -1.34 -12.79 22.06
N ALA A 57 -0.73 -11.75 22.63
CA ALA A 57 -0.77 -11.44 24.05
C ALA A 57 -2.06 -10.76 24.53
N TRP A 58 -2.95 -10.37 23.62
CA TRP A 58 -4.21 -9.70 23.98
C TRP A 58 -5.01 -10.55 24.99
N PRO A 59 -5.43 -9.97 26.13
CA PRO A 59 -6.07 -10.73 27.20
C PRO A 59 -7.50 -11.20 26.87
N GLY A 60 -8.18 -10.51 25.94
CA GLY A 60 -9.53 -10.87 25.49
C GLY A 60 -9.52 -11.97 24.44
N THR A 61 -10.67 -12.61 24.23
CA THR A 61 -10.85 -13.65 23.19
C THR A 61 -11.47 -13.09 21.92
N ALA A 62 -12.14 -11.95 22.00
CA ALA A 62 -12.82 -11.27 20.91
C ALA A 62 -11.86 -10.39 20.10
N LYS A 63 -10.82 -11.00 19.52
CA LYS A 63 -9.82 -10.31 18.69
C LYS A 63 -9.90 -10.76 17.24
N ARG A 64 -9.70 -9.83 16.31
CA ARG A 64 -9.70 -10.11 14.87
C ARG A 64 -8.53 -9.41 14.20
N ARG A 65 -7.75 -10.17 13.43
CA ARG A 65 -6.73 -9.65 12.50
C ARG A 65 -7.29 -9.78 11.08
N VAL A 66 -7.18 -8.71 10.31
CA VAL A 66 -7.62 -8.67 8.91
C VAL A 66 -6.59 -7.91 8.08
N HIS A 67 -6.36 -8.37 6.85
CA HIS A 67 -5.72 -7.52 5.85
C HIS A 67 -6.68 -6.41 5.45
N PHE A 68 -6.17 -5.19 5.27
CA PHE A 68 -7.01 -4.02 4.97
C PHE A 68 -7.90 -4.23 3.74
N HIS A 69 -7.33 -4.71 2.63
CA HIS A 69 -8.08 -4.92 1.39
C HIS A 69 -9.18 -5.99 1.54
N ASP A 70 -8.93 -7.05 2.31
CA ASP A 70 -9.93 -8.09 2.57
C ASP A 70 -11.09 -7.58 3.42
N PHE A 71 -10.79 -6.71 4.39
CA PHE A 71 -11.83 -6.05 5.18
C PHE A 71 -12.74 -5.21 4.30
N PHE A 72 -12.18 -4.37 3.42
CA PHE A 72 -12.97 -3.52 2.54
C PHE A 72 -13.74 -4.30 1.48
N ARG A 73 -13.14 -5.36 0.92
CA ARG A 73 -13.87 -6.29 0.04
C ARG A 73 -15.09 -6.87 0.74
N ARG A 74 -14.92 -7.35 1.98
CA ARG A 74 -16.03 -7.90 2.78
C ARG A 74 -17.07 -6.82 3.12
N LEU A 75 -16.64 -5.60 3.44
CA LEU A 75 -17.53 -4.47 3.69
C LEU A 75 -18.40 -4.16 2.46
N HIS A 76 -17.80 -4.06 1.28
CA HIS A 76 -18.54 -3.84 0.03
C HIS A 76 -19.54 -4.97 -0.27
N GLU A 77 -19.14 -6.23 -0.06
CA GLU A 77 -20.04 -7.39 -0.19
C GLU A 77 -21.25 -7.26 0.75
N THR A 78 -21.02 -6.92 2.02
CA THR A 78 -22.09 -6.77 3.03
C THR A 78 -23.00 -5.57 2.72
N ILE A 79 -22.43 -4.43 2.32
CA ILE A 79 -23.20 -3.24 1.87
C ILE A 79 -24.09 -3.61 0.68
N TRP A 80 -23.56 -4.36 -0.29
CA TRP A 80 -24.32 -4.80 -1.45
C TRP A 80 -25.48 -5.72 -1.05
N LEU A 81 -25.25 -6.64 -0.10
CA LEU A 81 -26.30 -7.52 0.43
C LEU A 81 -27.43 -6.71 1.07
N TYR A 82 -27.13 -5.76 1.95
CA TYR A 82 -28.16 -4.91 2.58
C TYR A 82 -28.92 -4.03 1.59
N ARG A 83 -28.25 -3.56 0.52
CA ARG A 83 -28.90 -2.79 -0.55
C ARG A 83 -29.83 -3.64 -1.42
N THR A 84 -29.49 -4.90 -1.64
CA THR A 84 -30.22 -5.80 -2.55
C THR A 84 -31.27 -6.65 -1.85
N HIS A 85 -31.10 -6.89 -0.56
CA HIS A 85 -32.00 -7.66 0.29
C HIS A 85 -32.29 -6.86 1.57
N PRO A 86 -33.08 -5.77 1.49
CA PRO A 86 -33.43 -5.00 2.67
C PRO A 86 -34.17 -5.89 3.68
N ILE A 87 -33.81 -5.78 4.96
CA ILE A 87 -34.56 -6.45 6.03
C ILE A 87 -35.94 -5.79 6.10
N GLU A 88 -37.00 -6.56 5.88
CA GLU A 88 -38.38 -6.12 6.13
C GLU A 88 -38.61 -6.04 7.64
N GLU A 89 -38.44 -4.85 8.23
CA GLU A 89 -38.86 -4.58 9.60
C GLU A 89 -40.40 -4.67 9.69
N PRO A 90 -40.99 -5.36 10.69
CA PRO A 90 -42.42 -5.36 10.91
C PRO A 90 -42.87 -3.93 11.20
N VAL A 91 -43.63 -3.33 10.28
CA VAL A 91 -44.14 -1.97 10.44
C VAL A 91 -45.23 -1.99 11.51
N GLU A 92 -44.89 -1.61 12.74
CA GLU A 92 -45.90 -1.26 13.73
C GLU A 92 -46.60 0.03 13.28
N PHE A 93 -47.91 -0.08 13.05
CA PHE A 93 -48.80 1.02 12.67
C PHE A 93 -48.89 2.05 13.82
N ASP A 94 -47.93 2.99 13.92
CA ASP A 94 -48.09 4.39 14.39
C ASP A 94 -46.77 5.14 14.69
N THR A 95 -45.60 4.66 14.23
CA THR A 95 -44.34 5.39 14.44
C THR A 95 -44.01 6.37 13.29
N PRO A 96 -43.39 7.53 13.58
CA PRO A 96 -42.93 8.47 12.55
C PRO A 96 -41.91 7.78 11.63
N SER A 97 -41.94 8.14 10.34
CA SER A 97 -41.04 7.70 9.26
C SER A 97 -39.84 6.88 9.72
N THR A 98 -39.84 5.58 9.44
CA THR A 98 -38.64 4.73 9.55
C THR A 98 -37.49 5.44 8.82
N PRO A 99 -36.31 5.59 9.46
CA PRO A 99 -35.14 6.14 8.78
C PRO A 99 -34.91 5.38 7.47
N ASP A 100 -34.44 6.08 6.43
CA ASP A 100 -33.90 5.40 5.26
C ASP A 100 -32.90 4.34 5.76
N PRO A 101 -32.92 3.11 5.20
CA PRO A 101 -31.98 2.09 5.61
C PRO A 101 -30.56 2.64 5.46
N ASP A 102 -29.72 2.39 6.45
CA ASP A 102 -28.28 2.67 6.40
C ASP A 102 -27.49 1.36 6.18
N PRO A 103 -27.40 0.86 4.93
CA PRO A 103 -26.63 -0.33 4.60
C PRO A 103 -25.17 -0.25 5.04
N VAL A 104 -24.59 0.95 5.10
CA VAL A 104 -23.17 1.13 5.44
C VAL A 104 -22.99 0.94 6.93
N GLY A 105 -23.78 1.66 7.74
CA GLY A 105 -23.78 1.50 9.19
C GLY A 105 -24.10 0.06 9.62
N GLN A 106 -25.09 -0.58 8.99
CA GLN A 106 -25.43 -1.99 9.24
C GLN A 106 -24.27 -2.94 8.90
N ALA A 107 -23.66 -2.78 7.72
CA ALA A 107 -22.52 -3.59 7.32
C ALA A 107 -21.32 -3.44 8.26
N ILE A 108 -21.04 -2.22 8.73
CA ILE A 108 -19.97 -1.96 9.69
C ILE A 108 -20.29 -2.60 11.04
N ALA A 109 -21.53 -2.45 11.53
CA ALA A 109 -21.97 -3.07 12.78
C ALA A 109 -21.82 -4.59 12.74
N ASP A 110 -22.22 -5.23 11.65
CA ASP A 110 -22.06 -6.68 11.43
C ASP A 110 -20.59 -7.12 11.45
N LEU A 111 -19.70 -6.34 10.83
CA LEU A 111 -18.27 -6.65 10.84
C LEU A 111 -17.64 -6.51 12.23
N TYR A 112 -18.22 -5.64 13.06
CA TYR A 112 -17.73 -5.32 14.40
C TYR A 112 -18.41 -6.13 15.51
N ASP A 113 -19.47 -6.88 15.20
CA ASP A 113 -20.17 -7.68 16.19
C ASP A 113 -19.22 -8.63 16.93
N GLY A 114 -19.25 -8.53 18.25
CA GLY A 114 -18.41 -9.31 19.15
C GLY A 114 -16.89 -9.07 19.00
N VAL A 115 -16.43 -7.92 18.48
CA VAL A 115 -15.01 -7.58 18.36
C VAL A 115 -14.59 -6.58 19.45
N GLU A 116 -13.57 -6.91 20.23
CA GLU A 116 -12.94 -6.04 21.23
C GLU A 116 -11.62 -5.41 20.74
N LEU A 117 -10.87 -6.17 19.93
CA LEU A 117 -9.61 -5.75 19.31
C LEU A 117 -9.68 -6.04 17.81
N LEU A 118 -9.52 -5.00 16.99
CA LEU A 118 -9.38 -5.12 15.55
C LEU A 118 -7.96 -4.68 15.14
N TYR A 119 -7.24 -5.62 14.53
CA TYR A 119 -5.92 -5.40 13.97
C TYR A 119 -6.01 -5.37 12.44
N PHE A 120 -5.80 -4.19 11.85
CA PHE A 120 -5.59 -4.01 10.43
C PHE A 120 -4.13 -4.22 10.05
N ASP A 121 -3.83 -5.33 9.39
CA ASP A 121 -2.53 -5.51 8.74
C ASP A 121 -2.53 -4.89 7.34
N GLU A 122 -1.36 -4.43 6.92
CA GLU A 122 -1.14 -3.78 5.62
C GLU A 122 -2.16 -2.66 5.34
N PHE A 123 -2.31 -1.74 6.31
CA PHE A 123 -3.21 -0.60 6.21
C PHE A 123 -2.77 0.31 5.07
N TYR A 124 -3.40 0.15 3.91
CA TYR A 124 -3.13 0.96 2.74
C TYR A 124 -4.38 1.13 1.87
N VAL A 125 -4.63 2.38 1.46
CA VAL A 125 -5.81 2.77 0.64
C VAL A 125 -5.35 3.13 -0.77
N HIS A 126 -5.74 2.32 -1.76
CA HIS A 126 -5.50 2.61 -3.18
C HIS A 126 -6.74 3.16 -3.91
N ASP A 127 -7.95 2.87 -3.40
CA ASP A 127 -9.22 3.23 -4.06
C ASP A 127 -9.90 4.40 -3.35
N THR A 128 -10.49 5.30 -4.14
CA THR A 128 -11.21 6.48 -3.66
C THR A 128 -12.51 6.13 -2.95
N ALA A 129 -13.17 5.04 -3.36
CA ALA A 129 -14.37 4.52 -2.71
C ALA A 129 -14.06 4.03 -1.29
N ASP A 130 -12.92 3.36 -1.10
CA ASP A 130 -12.48 2.89 0.21
C ASP A 130 -12.10 4.06 1.13
N ALA A 131 -11.48 5.11 0.59
CA ALA A 131 -11.15 6.32 1.35
C ALA A 131 -12.40 6.97 1.99
N VAL A 132 -13.50 7.05 1.24
CA VAL A 132 -14.77 7.61 1.73
C VAL A 132 -15.37 6.73 2.84
N LEU A 133 -15.31 5.40 2.69
CA LEU A 133 -15.84 4.47 3.68
C LEU A 133 -14.98 4.39 4.93
N LEU A 134 -13.66 4.56 4.80
CA LEU A 134 -12.72 4.43 5.91
C LEU A 134 -13.01 5.39 7.07
N THR A 135 -13.45 6.60 6.77
CA THR A 135 -13.86 7.56 7.81
C THR A 135 -14.98 6.99 8.69
N GLN A 136 -16.00 6.37 8.07
CA GLN A 136 -17.12 5.76 8.79
C GLN A 136 -16.69 4.50 9.55
N VAL A 137 -15.81 3.68 8.95
CA VAL A 137 -15.23 2.48 9.57
C VAL A 137 -14.48 2.84 10.86
N LEU A 138 -13.61 3.85 10.80
CA LEU A 138 -12.85 4.31 11.97
C LEU A 138 -13.75 4.93 13.03
N GLN A 139 -14.67 5.82 12.63
CA GLN A 139 -15.60 6.46 13.56
C GLN A 139 -16.45 5.44 14.30
N ALA A 140 -17.03 4.47 13.59
CA ALA A 140 -17.85 3.43 14.21
C ALA A 140 -17.05 2.54 15.18
N ALA A 141 -15.77 2.28 14.89
CA ALA A 141 -14.91 1.53 15.81
C ALA A 141 -14.60 2.34 17.07
N ILE A 142 -14.36 3.65 16.94
CA ILE A 142 -14.17 4.57 18.06
C ILE A 142 -15.43 4.62 18.93
N ASP A 143 -16.59 4.81 18.32
CA ASP A 143 -17.89 4.92 19.00
C ASP A 143 -18.27 3.62 19.71
N SER A 144 -17.96 2.48 19.09
CA SER A 144 -18.17 1.14 19.67
C SER A 144 -17.09 0.77 20.69
N GLY A 145 -16.05 1.60 20.83
CA GLY A 145 -14.95 1.36 21.75
C GLY A 145 -14.11 0.13 21.37
N ILE A 146 -13.95 -0.19 20.10
CA ILE A 146 -13.14 -1.32 19.63
C ILE A 146 -11.69 -0.89 19.60
N THR A 147 -10.80 -1.59 20.32
CA THR A 147 -9.37 -1.26 20.31
C THR A 147 -8.82 -1.46 18.90
N LEU A 148 -8.09 -0.46 18.37
CA LEU A 148 -7.55 -0.50 17.01
C LEU A 148 -6.03 -0.62 17.03
N VAL A 149 -5.51 -1.54 16.23
CA VAL A 149 -4.09 -1.61 15.86
C VAL A 149 -4.00 -1.60 14.34
N ALA A 150 -3.05 -0.86 13.79
CA ALA A 150 -2.79 -0.83 12.35
C ALA A 150 -1.29 -0.91 12.06
N THR A 151 -0.90 -1.66 11.03
CA THR A 151 0.46 -1.67 10.47
C THR A 151 0.44 -1.16 9.04
N SER A 152 1.27 -0.18 8.70
CA SER A 152 1.36 0.38 7.35
C SER A 152 2.80 0.60 6.90
N ASN A 153 3.02 0.65 5.59
CA ASN A 153 4.28 1.16 5.03
C ASN A 153 4.31 2.70 4.97
N TYR A 154 3.19 3.37 5.23
CA TYR A 154 2.99 4.79 4.99
C TYR A 154 2.64 5.51 6.29
N ALA A 155 3.11 6.74 6.45
CA ALA A 155 2.59 7.61 7.48
C ALA A 155 1.11 7.94 7.16
N PRO A 156 0.28 8.30 8.15
CA PRO A 156 -1.12 8.67 7.90
C PRO A 156 -1.25 9.77 6.83
N SER A 157 -0.39 10.79 6.87
CA SER A 157 -0.34 11.88 5.89
C SER A 157 -0.06 11.44 4.45
N ASP A 158 0.51 10.25 4.28
CA ASP A 158 0.93 9.73 2.97
C ASP A 158 -0.08 8.70 2.41
N LEU A 159 -1.19 8.47 3.11
CA LEU A 159 -2.26 7.60 2.64
C LEU A 159 -3.01 8.26 1.47
N LEU A 160 -3.24 7.47 0.41
CA LEU A 160 -3.80 7.93 -0.85
C LEU A 160 -3.10 9.21 -1.38
N PRO A 161 -1.82 9.14 -1.78
CA PRO A 161 -1.00 10.31 -2.09
C PRO A 161 -1.40 11.03 -3.40
N SER A 162 -2.47 10.60 -4.06
CA SER A 162 -2.95 11.22 -5.31
C SER A 162 -3.39 12.67 -5.07
N PRO A 163 -2.79 13.68 -5.73
CA PRO A 163 -3.16 15.08 -5.54
C PRO A 163 -4.65 15.38 -5.74
N ASP A 164 -5.30 14.66 -6.68
CA ASP A 164 -6.71 14.85 -7.00
C ASP A 164 -7.64 14.25 -5.95
N PHE A 165 -7.18 13.24 -5.20
CA PHE A 165 -8.04 12.40 -4.35
C PHE A 165 -7.64 12.38 -2.88
N HIS A 166 -6.47 12.92 -2.53
CA HIS A 166 -5.96 12.96 -1.17
C HIS A 166 -6.95 13.64 -0.19
N HIS A 167 -7.67 14.66 -0.66
CA HIS A 167 -8.69 15.35 0.13
C HIS A 167 -9.82 14.43 0.64
N MET A 168 -10.06 13.28 -0.01
CA MET A 168 -11.04 12.28 0.48
C MET A 168 -10.52 11.48 1.66
N MET A 169 -9.20 11.41 1.82
CA MET A 169 -8.53 10.70 2.91
C MET A 169 -8.34 11.59 4.15
N GLU A 170 -8.32 12.93 3.98
CA GLU A 170 -8.14 13.91 5.06
C GLU A 170 -9.04 13.67 6.30
N PRO A 171 -10.35 13.35 6.18
CA PRO A 171 -11.19 13.09 7.35
C PRO A 171 -10.75 11.83 8.13
N ALA A 172 -10.36 10.77 7.42
CA ALA A 172 -9.86 9.55 8.03
C ALA A 172 -8.48 9.78 8.68
N ILE A 173 -7.61 10.57 8.05
CA ILE A 173 -6.31 10.95 8.62
C ILE A 173 -6.51 11.72 9.92
N ALA A 174 -7.44 12.67 9.96
CA ALA A 174 -7.75 13.42 11.17
C ALA A 174 -8.22 12.51 12.32
N LEU A 175 -9.01 11.47 12.02
CA LEU A 175 -9.38 10.46 13.03
C LEU A 175 -8.17 9.66 13.50
N ILE A 176 -7.29 9.23 12.58
CA ILE A 176 -6.06 8.50 12.94
C ILE A 176 -5.19 9.37 13.86
N GLU A 177 -4.92 10.62 13.50
CA GLU A 177 -4.09 11.53 14.28
C GLU A 177 -4.69 11.87 15.65
N ALA A 178 -6.02 11.96 15.75
CA ALA A 178 -6.70 12.27 17.00
C ALA A 178 -6.81 11.08 17.96
N HIS A 179 -6.93 9.86 17.42
CA HIS A 179 -7.32 8.67 18.18
C HIS A 179 -6.26 7.57 18.22
N PHE A 180 -5.17 7.68 17.47
CA PHE A 180 -4.09 6.71 17.46
C PHE A 180 -2.80 7.32 17.99
N ASP A 181 -2.06 6.53 18.79
CA ASP A 181 -0.64 6.78 18.98
C ASP A 181 0.08 6.33 17.68
N VAL A 182 0.49 7.29 16.86
CA VAL A 182 1.26 7.05 15.63
C VAL A 182 2.73 6.80 16.00
N VAL A 183 3.26 5.65 15.58
CA VAL A 183 4.62 5.21 15.88
C VAL A 183 5.33 4.84 14.59
N GLU A 184 6.42 5.56 14.30
CA GLU A 184 7.34 5.22 13.23
C GLU A 184 8.38 4.21 13.71
N LEU A 185 8.60 3.15 12.92
CA LEU A 185 9.74 2.25 13.01
C LEU A 185 10.67 2.55 11.82
N GLY A 186 11.62 3.46 12.06
CA GLY A 186 12.50 4.12 11.09
C GLY A 186 13.98 3.99 11.43
N GLY A 187 14.45 2.85 11.94
CA GLY A 187 15.86 2.62 12.20
C GLY A 187 16.70 2.37 10.93
N ASP A 188 18.03 2.49 11.00
CA ASP A 188 18.96 2.14 9.91
C ASP A 188 19.09 0.62 9.68
N HIS A 189 18.50 -0.21 10.54
CA HIS A 189 18.62 -1.68 10.51
C HIS A 189 17.34 -2.35 9.99
N ASP A 190 17.44 -3.07 8.88
CA ASP A 190 16.43 -4.02 8.44
C ASP A 190 16.70 -5.36 9.17
N TYR A 191 15.72 -5.87 9.91
CA TYR A 191 15.90 -7.05 10.76
C TYR A 191 15.77 -8.36 9.99
N ARG A 192 15.33 -8.33 8.72
CA ARG A 192 15.50 -9.47 7.79
C ARG A 192 16.99 -9.74 7.55
N LEU A 193 17.85 -8.76 7.75
CA LEU A 193 19.31 -8.84 7.49
C LEU A 193 20.10 -9.60 8.57
N THR A 194 19.44 -10.07 9.63
CA THR A 194 20.11 -10.91 10.65
C THR A 194 20.47 -12.29 10.10
N ASP A 195 19.85 -12.72 8.99
CA ASP A 195 20.37 -13.74 8.09
C ASP A 195 21.15 -13.05 6.96
N GLY A 196 22.47 -13.26 6.90
CA GLY A 196 23.45 -12.48 6.13
C GLY A 196 23.37 -12.51 4.59
N THR A 197 22.19 -12.33 3.99
CA THR A 197 21.92 -12.29 2.54
C THR A 197 21.53 -10.89 2.02
N SER A 198 21.68 -9.87 2.87
CA SER A 198 21.16 -8.50 2.88
C SER A 198 21.21 -7.56 1.64
N ARG A 199 21.67 -7.98 0.45
CA ARG A 199 21.36 -7.26 -0.81
C ARG A 199 21.01 -8.22 -1.96
N ALA A 200 20.79 -9.50 -1.67
CA ALA A 200 20.69 -10.56 -2.66
C ALA A 200 19.24 -10.99 -2.96
N ALA A 201 18.24 -10.38 -2.32
CA ALA A 201 16.83 -10.70 -2.52
C ALA A 201 15.96 -9.43 -2.48
N GLY A 202 14.76 -9.54 -3.04
CA GLY A 202 13.73 -8.50 -3.02
C GLY A 202 13.99 -7.32 -3.94
N PHE A 203 13.33 -6.19 -3.69
CA PHE A 203 13.38 -5.03 -4.59
C PHE A 203 14.81 -4.50 -4.81
N ALA A 204 15.63 -4.50 -3.76
CA ALA A 204 17.03 -4.06 -3.81
C ALA A 204 17.97 -5.03 -4.56
N ALA A 205 17.52 -6.26 -4.87
CA ALA A 205 18.22 -7.16 -5.79
C ALA A 205 18.00 -6.77 -7.27
N GLY A 206 16.99 -5.94 -7.52
CA GLY A 206 16.66 -5.36 -8.81
C GLY A 206 17.77 -4.51 -9.41
N ARG A 207 17.69 -4.29 -10.72
CA ARG A 207 18.76 -3.64 -11.49
C ARG A 207 18.24 -2.63 -12.48
N TRP A 208 18.96 -1.52 -12.62
CA TRP A 208 18.79 -0.59 -13.73
C TRP A 208 19.78 -0.96 -14.83
N ILE A 209 19.28 -1.39 -15.98
CA ILE A 209 20.04 -1.98 -17.07
C ILE A 209 20.03 -1.02 -18.26
N ALA A 210 21.22 -0.58 -18.69
CA ALA A 210 21.35 0.15 -19.94
C ALA A 210 20.96 -0.75 -21.14
N ALA A 211 20.24 -0.22 -22.12
CA ALA A 211 19.71 -1.02 -23.24
C ALA A 211 20.76 -1.54 -24.25
N SER A 212 22.07 -1.53 -23.93
CA SER A 212 23.09 -2.24 -24.73
C SER A 212 24.44 -2.39 -24.03
N PRO A 213 25.19 -3.50 -24.29
CA PRO A 213 24.89 -4.64 -25.17
C PRO A 213 24.26 -5.84 -24.43
N ALA A 214 23.81 -6.86 -25.19
CA ALA A 214 23.09 -8.07 -24.72
C ALA A 214 23.68 -8.78 -23.48
N GLY A 215 24.99 -8.65 -23.22
CA GLY A 215 25.64 -9.26 -22.05
C GLY A 215 25.16 -8.75 -20.69
N LEU A 216 24.57 -7.54 -20.62
CA LEU A 216 24.06 -7.00 -19.35
C LEU A 216 22.81 -7.74 -18.85
N LEU A 217 22.04 -8.37 -19.75
CA LEU A 217 20.91 -9.23 -19.35
C LEU A 217 21.42 -10.53 -18.73
N ASP A 218 22.42 -11.14 -19.35
CA ASP A 218 23.06 -12.35 -18.82
C ASP A 218 23.69 -12.09 -17.43
N GLU A 219 24.31 -10.92 -17.22
CA GLU A 219 24.84 -10.48 -15.91
C GLU A 219 23.74 -10.23 -14.87
N ALA A 220 22.53 -9.87 -15.31
CA ALA A 220 21.35 -9.77 -14.47
C ALA A 220 20.67 -11.13 -14.23
N GLY A 221 21.09 -12.19 -14.92
CA GLY A 221 20.45 -13.51 -14.88
C GLY A 221 19.14 -13.57 -15.68
N LEU A 222 18.91 -12.60 -16.58
CA LEU A 222 17.69 -12.48 -17.37
C LEU A 222 17.91 -12.98 -18.80
N VAL A 223 16.90 -13.66 -19.34
CA VAL A 223 16.88 -14.08 -20.75
C VAL A 223 15.77 -13.33 -21.46
N GLU A 224 16.12 -12.57 -22.49
CA GLU A 224 15.15 -11.80 -23.27
C GLU A 224 14.02 -12.70 -23.82
N PRO A 225 12.74 -12.36 -23.56
CA PRO A 225 11.61 -13.15 -24.06
C PRO A 225 11.57 -13.21 -25.57
N ALA A 226 11.43 -14.42 -26.10
CA ALA A 226 11.13 -14.64 -27.50
C ALA A 226 9.71 -14.15 -27.82
N GLU A 227 9.47 -13.77 -29.07
CA GLU A 227 8.15 -13.26 -29.48
C GLU A 227 7.01 -14.29 -29.28
N SER A 228 7.32 -15.59 -29.29
CA SER A 228 6.38 -16.66 -29.00
C SER A 228 5.94 -16.76 -27.53
N GLU A 229 6.65 -16.09 -26.62
CA GLU A 229 6.32 -16.06 -25.18
C GLU A 229 5.34 -14.95 -24.81
N ARG A 230 5.06 -14.03 -25.75
CA ARG A 230 4.07 -12.98 -25.57
C ARG A 230 2.73 -13.60 -25.20
N THR A 231 2.14 -13.05 -24.15
CA THR A 231 0.88 -13.53 -23.57
C THR A 231 0.01 -12.35 -23.15
N SER A 232 -1.23 -12.63 -22.79
CA SER A 232 -2.14 -11.62 -22.25
C SER A 232 -2.56 -11.98 -20.84
N LEU A 233 -2.49 -11.00 -19.93
CA LEU A 233 -3.07 -11.10 -18.60
C LEU A 233 -4.46 -10.49 -18.59
N ASP A 234 -5.41 -11.20 -18.00
CA ASP A 234 -6.75 -10.69 -17.73
C ASP A 234 -6.79 -10.14 -16.30
N SER A 235 -7.17 -8.87 -16.15
CA SER A 235 -7.49 -8.30 -14.84
C SER A 235 -8.74 -7.42 -14.93
N ARG A 236 -9.71 -7.70 -14.06
CA ARG A 236 -10.99 -6.95 -13.95
C ARG A 236 -11.71 -6.71 -15.29
N GLY A 237 -11.62 -7.66 -16.22
CA GLY A 237 -12.24 -7.57 -17.55
C GLY A 237 -11.44 -6.81 -18.59
N HIS A 238 -10.22 -6.39 -18.28
CA HIS A 238 -9.26 -5.80 -19.20
C HIS A 238 -8.14 -6.79 -19.53
N ARG A 239 -7.64 -6.74 -20.76
CA ARG A 239 -6.52 -7.56 -21.24
C ARG A 239 -5.28 -6.69 -21.41
N PHE A 240 -4.17 -7.16 -20.85
CA PHE A 240 -2.87 -6.49 -20.90
C PHE A 240 -1.85 -7.39 -21.59
N ASN A 241 -1.05 -6.83 -22.48
CA ASN A 241 -0.03 -7.59 -23.20
C ASN A 241 1.23 -7.67 -22.34
N ALA A 242 1.68 -8.88 -22.06
CA ALA A 242 2.96 -9.13 -21.41
C ALA A 242 3.92 -9.79 -22.43
N ARG A 243 5.20 -9.45 -22.36
CA ARG A 243 6.24 -10.15 -23.11
C ARG A 243 6.49 -11.55 -22.56
N ARG A 244 6.31 -11.73 -21.25
CA ARG A 244 6.34 -13.01 -20.55
C ARG A 244 5.52 -12.90 -19.27
N ALA A 245 4.79 -13.96 -18.95
CA ALA A 245 4.16 -14.15 -17.64
C ALA A 245 4.21 -15.63 -17.28
N SER A 246 5.39 -16.10 -16.88
CA SER A 246 5.62 -17.51 -16.59
C SER A 246 6.83 -17.69 -15.67
N GLY A 247 6.84 -18.77 -14.88
CA GLY A 247 7.98 -19.11 -14.02
C GLY A 247 8.25 -18.13 -12.88
N GLY A 248 7.23 -17.38 -12.43
CA GLY A 248 7.38 -16.33 -11.41
C GLY A 248 7.97 -15.01 -11.94
N GLU A 249 8.17 -14.90 -13.26
CA GLU A 249 8.68 -13.71 -13.94
C GLU A 249 7.57 -13.02 -14.75
N LEU A 250 7.44 -11.70 -14.55
CA LEU A 250 6.60 -10.82 -15.36
C LEU A 250 7.45 -9.83 -16.14
N TRP A 251 7.29 -9.84 -17.46
CA TRP A 251 8.00 -8.92 -18.35
C TRP A 251 7.02 -8.08 -19.15
N PHE A 252 7.15 -6.76 -19.03
CA PHE A 252 6.35 -5.79 -19.76
C PHE A 252 7.21 -4.77 -20.50
N ASP A 253 6.73 -4.33 -21.65
CA ASP A 253 7.18 -3.06 -22.23
C ASP A 253 6.47 -1.90 -21.52
N PHE A 254 7.14 -0.76 -21.35
CA PHE A 254 6.56 0.42 -20.68
C PHE A 254 5.21 0.83 -21.29
N ALA A 255 5.09 0.78 -22.62
CA ALA A 255 3.86 1.13 -23.32
C ALA A 255 2.69 0.19 -22.96
N ASP A 256 2.93 -1.11 -22.89
CA ASP A 256 1.89 -2.10 -22.60
C ASP A 256 1.44 -2.08 -21.13
N LEU A 257 2.24 -1.53 -20.22
CA LEU A 257 1.93 -1.46 -18.80
C LEU A 257 1.54 -0.06 -18.34
N CYS A 258 2.40 0.95 -18.54
CA CYS A 258 2.22 2.30 -18.02
C CYS A 258 1.41 3.21 -18.96
N GLU A 259 1.39 2.96 -20.27
CA GLU A 259 0.51 3.71 -21.19
C GLU A 259 -0.88 3.07 -21.33
N ALA A 260 -1.00 1.79 -20.97
CA ALA A 260 -2.27 1.09 -20.83
C ALA A 260 -3.11 1.58 -19.63
N HIS A 261 -4.37 1.15 -19.57
CA HIS A 261 -5.31 1.46 -18.49
C HIS A 261 -5.11 0.56 -17.26
N THR A 262 -3.87 0.39 -16.81
CA THR A 262 -3.55 -0.35 -15.58
C THR A 262 -3.88 0.47 -14.34
N SER A 263 -4.20 -0.24 -13.27
CA SER A 263 -4.49 0.31 -11.95
C SER A 263 -3.54 -0.29 -10.91
N VAL A 264 -3.49 0.36 -9.75
CA VAL A 264 -2.63 -0.12 -8.66
C VAL A 264 -3.02 -1.51 -8.18
N ASN A 265 -4.31 -1.82 -8.22
CA ASN A 265 -4.82 -3.13 -7.85
C ASN A 265 -4.39 -4.24 -8.82
N ASP A 266 -4.04 -3.91 -10.07
CA ASP A 266 -3.50 -4.89 -11.02
C ASP A 266 -2.05 -5.24 -10.64
N TYR A 267 -1.27 -4.23 -10.28
CA TYR A 267 0.11 -4.42 -9.80
C TYR A 267 0.15 -5.26 -8.52
N LEU A 268 -0.74 -4.99 -7.56
CA LEU A 268 -0.84 -5.77 -6.33
C LEU A 268 -1.14 -7.25 -6.62
N ALA A 269 -2.16 -7.51 -7.43
CA ALA A 269 -2.55 -8.88 -7.77
C ALA A 269 -1.43 -9.64 -8.46
N TRP A 270 -0.78 -9.02 -9.45
CA TRP A 270 0.31 -9.66 -10.19
C TRP A 270 1.60 -9.80 -9.36
N SER A 271 1.86 -8.88 -8.43
CA SER A 271 3.01 -8.94 -7.52
C SER A 271 2.90 -10.06 -6.49
N ALA A 272 1.67 -10.46 -6.12
CA ALA A 272 1.45 -11.58 -5.21
C ALA A 272 1.78 -12.95 -5.84
N GLU A 273 1.80 -13.04 -7.17
CA GLU A 273 2.03 -14.27 -7.92
C GLU A 273 3.40 -14.32 -8.63
N SER A 274 4.18 -13.23 -8.57
CA SER A 274 5.43 -13.09 -9.32
C SER A 274 6.53 -12.41 -8.49
N ASP A 275 7.66 -13.09 -8.37
CA ASP A 275 8.80 -12.67 -7.54
C ASP A 275 9.76 -11.72 -8.30
N VAL A 276 9.72 -11.75 -9.63
CA VAL A 276 10.63 -10.98 -10.51
C VAL A 276 9.84 -10.25 -11.58
N TRP A 277 10.12 -8.96 -11.72
CA TRP A 277 9.53 -8.09 -12.73
C TRP A 277 10.61 -7.47 -13.60
N VAL A 278 10.33 -7.36 -14.89
CA VAL A 278 11.15 -6.62 -15.86
C VAL A 278 10.28 -5.61 -16.57
N LEU A 279 10.62 -4.33 -16.42
CA LEU A 279 10.02 -3.23 -17.16
C LEU A 279 11.00 -2.71 -18.21
N ASP A 280 10.61 -2.86 -19.46
CA ASP A 280 11.46 -2.60 -20.62
C ASP A 280 11.07 -1.31 -21.35
N ALA A 281 12.02 -0.79 -22.12
CA ALA A 281 11.87 0.40 -22.96
C ALA A 281 11.36 1.64 -22.19
N VAL A 282 11.80 1.82 -20.93
CA VAL A 282 11.37 2.98 -20.11
C VAL A 282 11.88 4.28 -20.73
N PRO A 283 11.00 5.19 -21.17
CA PRO A 283 11.38 6.46 -21.79
C PRO A 283 11.70 7.52 -20.73
N LYS A 284 12.04 8.73 -21.15
CA LYS A 284 12.05 9.88 -20.23
C LYS A 284 10.62 10.20 -19.82
N LEU A 285 10.33 10.30 -18.52
CA LEU A 285 8.97 10.56 -18.02
C LEU A 285 8.43 11.93 -18.49
N ALA A 286 9.32 12.85 -18.82
CA ALA A 286 8.96 14.14 -19.38
C ALA A 286 8.32 14.04 -20.79
N THR A 287 8.57 12.93 -21.50
CA THR A 287 8.01 12.66 -22.84
C THR A 287 6.70 11.86 -22.81
N THR A 288 6.27 11.40 -21.62
CA THR A 288 5.06 10.60 -21.44
C THR A 288 3.89 11.46 -20.95
N THR A 289 2.67 10.92 -21.03
CA THR A 289 1.50 11.61 -20.46
C THR A 289 1.58 11.62 -18.93
N PRO A 290 1.01 12.64 -18.24
CA PRO A 290 0.98 12.69 -16.77
C PRO A 290 0.41 11.41 -16.14
N SER A 291 -0.66 10.85 -16.73
CA SER A 291 -1.24 9.59 -16.26
C SER A 291 -0.29 8.40 -16.37
N SER A 292 0.54 8.34 -17.43
CA SER A 292 1.50 7.24 -17.60
C SER A 292 2.67 7.38 -16.63
N SER A 293 3.13 8.61 -16.40
CA SER A 293 4.16 8.91 -15.40
C SER A 293 3.68 8.59 -13.99
N GLN A 294 2.44 8.93 -13.66
CA GLN A 294 1.82 8.57 -12.38
C GLN A 294 1.67 7.04 -12.22
N ARG A 295 1.26 6.32 -13.27
CA ARG A 295 1.19 4.85 -13.25
C ARG A 295 2.56 4.20 -13.09
N PHE A 296 3.61 4.78 -13.66
CA PHE A 296 4.98 4.36 -13.41
C PHE A 296 5.36 4.55 -11.93
N ALA A 297 5.11 5.73 -11.35
CA ALA A 297 5.36 5.97 -9.92
C ALA A 297 4.62 4.95 -9.03
N HIS A 298 3.32 4.72 -9.28
CA HIS A 298 2.54 3.73 -8.55
C HIS A 298 3.09 2.30 -8.69
N LEU A 299 3.56 1.91 -9.87
CA LEU A 299 4.20 0.61 -10.08
C LEU A 299 5.47 0.47 -9.22
N ILE A 300 6.34 1.48 -9.25
CA ILE A 300 7.57 1.48 -8.44
C ILE A 300 7.22 1.43 -6.95
N ASP A 301 6.18 2.15 -6.53
CA ASP A 301 5.72 2.13 -5.15
C ASP A 301 5.28 0.71 -4.73
N VAL A 302 4.38 0.09 -5.49
CA VAL A 302 3.86 -1.26 -5.20
C VAL A 302 4.98 -2.29 -5.16
N LEU A 303 5.84 -2.35 -6.18
CA LEU A 303 6.87 -3.40 -6.24
C LEU A 303 7.93 -3.22 -5.15
N CYS A 304 8.24 -1.97 -4.79
CA CYS A 304 9.14 -1.68 -3.68
C CYS A 304 8.53 -2.09 -2.33
N ASP A 305 7.24 -1.86 -2.13
CA ASP A 305 6.54 -2.20 -0.88
C ASP A 305 6.26 -3.70 -0.74
N ALA A 306 5.97 -4.37 -1.85
CA ALA A 306 5.83 -5.82 -1.93
C ALA A 306 7.18 -6.55 -1.86
N ASP A 307 8.29 -5.81 -1.86
CA ASP A 307 9.66 -6.34 -1.89
C ASP A 307 9.91 -7.30 -3.07
N VAL A 308 9.35 -6.96 -4.23
CA VAL A 308 9.47 -7.74 -5.47
C VAL A 308 10.69 -7.28 -6.26
N THR A 309 11.44 -8.22 -6.82
CA THR A 309 12.66 -7.90 -7.58
C THR A 309 12.29 -7.19 -8.87
N LEU A 310 12.68 -5.91 -9.04
CA LEU A 310 12.39 -5.13 -10.25
C LEU A 310 13.66 -4.84 -11.06
N HIS A 311 13.67 -5.29 -12.31
CA HIS A 311 14.63 -4.87 -13.31
C HIS A 311 14.01 -3.83 -14.24
N ILE A 312 14.73 -2.73 -14.47
CA ILE A 312 14.31 -1.68 -15.40
C ILE A 312 15.33 -1.60 -16.52
N ARG A 313 14.87 -1.64 -17.77
CA ARG A 313 15.71 -1.47 -18.96
C ARG A 313 15.39 -0.15 -19.65
N SER A 314 16.41 0.68 -19.83
CA SER A 314 16.27 2.01 -20.44
C SER A 314 17.50 2.42 -21.25
N ASN A 315 17.29 3.26 -22.26
CA ASN A 315 18.36 3.97 -22.97
C ASN A 315 18.87 5.19 -22.17
N HIS A 316 18.29 5.46 -21.01
CA HIS A 316 18.54 6.63 -20.18
C HIS A 316 18.97 6.20 -18.78
N THR A 317 19.74 7.06 -18.12
CA THR A 317 20.02 6.93 -16.69
C THR A 317 18.78 7.28 -15.85
N VAL A 318 18.74 6.84 -14.58
CA VAL A 318 17.67 7.19 -13.65
C VAL A 318 17.44 8.71 -13.61
N ASP A 319 18.53 9.48 -13.49
CA ASP A 319 18.47 10.96 -13.44
C ASP A 319 17.86 11.55 -14.72
N GLU A 320 18.20 11.00 -15.89
CA GLU A 320 17.63 11.46 -17.17
C GLU A 320 16.16 11.06 -17.36
N VAL A 321 15.75 9.91 -16.81
CA VAL A 321 14.35 9.47 -16.86
C VAL A 321 13.46 10.36 -15.99
N LEU A 322 13.96 10.75 -14.81
CA LEU A 322 13.25 11.58 -13.84
C LEU A 322 13.40 13.09 -14.08
N ALA A 323 14.32 13.50 -14.96
CA ALA A 323 14.54 14.91 -15.26
C ALA A 323 13.27 15.55 -15.84
N PRO A 324 12.90 16.76 -15.39
CA PRO A 324 11.80 17.51 -15.99
C PRO A 324 12.14 17.90 -17.44
N GLU A 325 11.11 18.16 -18.26
CA GLU A 325 11.34 18.70 -19.60
C GLU A 325 12.08 20.04 -19.51
N PRO A 326 13.10 20.27 -20.36
CA PRO A 326 13.75 21.55 -20.44
C PRO A 326 12.75 22.61 -20.93
N VAL A 327 12.30 23.47 -20.02
CA VAL A 327 11.41 24.58 -20.36
C VAL A 327 12.14 25.54 -21.30
N SER A 328 11.58 25.77 -22.48
CA SER A 328 12.14 26.76 -23.40
C SER A 328 12.15 28.14 -22.73
N PRO A 329 13.27 28.88 -22.77
CA PRO A 329 13.42 30.16 -22.07
C PRO A 329 12.48 31.27 -22.57
N HIS A 330 11.74 31.01 -23.65
CA HIS A 330 10.80 31.94 -24.27
C HIS A 330 9.33 31.65 -23.95
N LEU A 331 9.02 30.56 -23.23
CA LEU A 331 7.63 30.24 -22.85
C LEU A 331 7.15 31.15 -21.72
N ALA A 332 5.93 31.67 -21.84
CA ALA A 332 5.31 32.41 -20.74
C ALA A 332 4.99 31.44 -19.58
N PRO A 333 5.02 31.87 -18.30
CA PRO A 333 4.75 30.99 -17.15
C PRO A 333 3.43 30.21 -17.19
N ARG A 334 2.43 30.74 -17.91
CA ARG A 334 1.11 30.09 -18.10
C ARG A 334 1.09 28.99 -19.16
N GLU A 335 2.12 28.94 -20.00
CA GLU A 335 2.26 27.98 -21.09
C GLU A 335 3.15 26.79 -20.70
N ILE A 336 3.83 26.88 -19.55
CA ILE A 336 4.69 25.80 -19.04
C ILE A 336 3.79 24.62 -18.70
N PRO A 337 3.94 23.46 -19.37
CA PRO A 337 3.16 22.28 -19.04
C PRO A 337 3.45 21.84 -17.60
N PRO A 338 2.44 21.32 -16.87
CA PRO A 338 2.67 20.77 -15.55
C PRO A 338 3.70 19.63 -15.61
N PRO A 339 4.50 19.45 -14.56
CA PRO A 339 5.50 18.39 -14.55
C PRO A 339 4.83 17.01 -14.65
N ALA A 340 5.54 16.08 -15.26
CA ALA A 340 5.08 14.70 -15.45
C ALA A 340 4.75 13.99 -14.12
N LEU A 341 5.48 14.31 -13.05
CA LEU A 341 5.22 13.87 -11.69
C LEU A 341 5.13 15.08 -10.76
N GLY A 342 4.25 15.00 -9.75
CA GLY A 342 4.25 15.94 -8.65
C GLY A 342 5.57 15.89 -7.86
N PRO A 343 5.96 16.98 -7.16
CA PRO A 343 7.24 17.03 -6.44
C PRO A 343 7.41 15.89 -5.42
N LEU A 344 6.35 15.51 -4.69
CA LEU A 344 6.40 14.44 -3.70
C LEU A 344 6.59 13.07 -4.36
N ASP A 345 5.82 12.77 -5.41
CA ASP A 345 5.92 11.51 -6.15
C ASP A 345 7.29 11.38 -6.83
N LEU A 346 7.86 12.48 -7.33
CA LEU A 346 9.19 12.49 -7.92
C LEU A 346 10.27 12.12 -6.89
N VAL A 347 10.25 12.76 -5.72
CA VAL A 347 11.22 12.48 -4.64
C VAL A 347 11.07 11.03 -4.15
N ARG A 348 9.83 10.55 -3.97
CA ARG A 348 9.55 9.17 -3.56
C ARG A 348 10.04 8.16 -4.60
N THR A 349 9.70 8.37 -5.87
CA THR A 349 10.11 7.50 -6.98
C THR A 349 11.64 7.48 -7.12
N ALA A 350 12.29 8.64 -7.03
CA ALA A 350 13.75 8.74 -7.08
C ALA A 350 14.43 7.96 -5.95
N SER A 351 13.92 8.10 -4.73
CA SER A 351 14.43 7.39 -3.55
C SER A 351 14.36 5.86 -3.72
N ARG A 352 13.22 5.35 -4.22
CA ARG A 352 13.04 3.91 -4.48
C ARG A 352 13.96 3.42 -5.60
N LEU A 353 14.01 4.14 -6.73
CA LEU A 353 14.86 3.75 -7.87
C LEU A 353 16.35 3.75 -7.51
N ALA A 354 16.79 4.58 -6.57
CA ALA A 354 18.16 4.57 -6.06
C ALA A 354 18.55 3.28 -5.32
N LEU A 355 17.57 2.46 -4.90
CA LEU A 355 17.82 1.13 -4.33
C LEU A 355 18.25 0.10 -5.38
N LEU A 356 17.92 0.33 -6.65
CA LEU A 356 18.27 -0.57 -7.74
C LEU A 356 19.77 -0.47 -8.08
N ARG A 357 20.40 -1.61 -8.36
CA ARG A 357 21.82 -1.63 -8.73
C ARG A 357 22.00 -1.21 -10.19
N PRO A 358 22.83 -0.19 -10.49
CA PRO A 358 23.12 0.16 -11.87
C PRO A 358 24.00 -0.90 -12.52
N LEU A 359 23.61 -1.35 -13.73
CA LEU A 359 24.44 -2.08 -14.68
C LEU A 359 24.62 -1.20 -15.92
N ARG A 360 25.88 -0.88 -16.23
CA ARG A 360 26.26 0.06 -17.28
C ARG A 360 27.13 -0.60 -18.33
#